data_AF-A0A7R9YDV6-F1
#
_entry.id   AF-A0A7R9YDV6-F1
#
_cell.length_a   1.000
_cell.length_b   1.000
_cell.length_c   1.000
_cell.angle_alpha   90.00
_cell.angle_beta   90.00
_cell.angle_gamma   90.00
#
_symmetry.space_group_name_H-M   'P 1'
#
loop_
_entity.id
_entity.type
_entity.pdbx_description
1 polymer ?
#
loop_
_entity_poly.entity_id
_entity_poly.type
_entity_poly.pdbx_seq_one_letter_code
_entity_poly.pdbx_strand_id
1 'polypeptide(L)'
;VVPQSGGETPREDFTGLKWRSFLENDERIIFGGFVWKRKGLFSKHRWMLLVEGGSTSPRLVYGDPETMAKKGEVPWSDQDPVRVEFVDDLYFNVVAQSSRRSYHFKDEQQGSRPWCDHVQEVLRRQSARLDQET
;
A
#
# COMPACT_ATOMS: atom_id res chain seq x y z
N VAL A 1 7.40 40.38 12.33
CA VAL A 1 7.90 38.98 12.36
C VAL A 1 6.68 38.10 12.53
N VAL A 2 6.27 37.40 11.48
CA VAL A 2 5.15 36.44 11.54
C VAL A 2 5.72 35.13 12.10
N PRO A 3 5.16 34.54 13.18
CA PRO A 3 5.60 33.22 13.61
C PRO A 3 5.14 32.19 12.59
N GLN A 4 6.09 31.44 12.04
CA GLN A 4 5.79 30.24 11.26
C GLN A 4 5.22 29.19 12.23
N SER A 5 3.91 28.95 12.17
CA SER A 5 3.29 27.79 12.79
C SER A 5 3.55 26.57 11.90
N GLY A 6 4.70 25.93 12.09
CA GLY A 6 4.96 24.58 11.61
C GLY A 6 4.10 23.59 12.38
N GLY A 7 2.81 23.50 12.02
CA GLY A 7 1.94 22.46 12.51
C GLY A 7 2.20 21.20 11.68
N GLU A 8 2.97 20.25 12.21
CA GLU A 8 2.94 18.89 11.66
C GLU A 8 1.51 18.38 11.81
N THR A 9 0.82 18.18 10.68
CA THR A 9 -0.47 17.50 10.65
C THR A 9 -0.28 16.13 11.31
N PRO A 10 -1.09 15.73 12.30
CA PRO A 10 -0.96 14.43 12.93
C PRO A 10 -0.99 13.33 11.88
N ARG A 11 0.05 12.48 11.85
CA ARG A 11 0.07 11.30 10.98
C ARG A 11 -1.06 10.37 11.42
N GLU A 12 -1.87 9.95 10.45
CA GLU A 12 -2.98 9.04 10.67
C GLU A 12 -2.46 7.68 11.18
N ASP A 13 -3.12 7.14 12.22
CA ASP A 13 -2.78 5.83 12.75
C ASP A 13 -3.54 4.74 11.97
N PHE A 14 -2.79 4.02 11.14
CA PHE A 14 -3.32 2.92 10.33
C PHE A 14 -3.51 1.61 11.11
N THR A 15 -3.19 1.56 12.40
CA THR A 15 -3.36 0.35 13.25
C THR A 15 -4.70 0.31 13.99
N GLY A 16 -5.44 1.42 13.98
CA GLY A 16 -6.71 1.57 14.68
C GLY A 16 -7.84 0.67 14.19
N LEU A 17 -8.88 0.49 15.03
CA LEU A 17 -10.04 -0.38 14.76
C LEU A 17 -10.73 -0.08 13.42
N LYS A 18 -10.72 1.18 12.97
CA LYS A 18 -11.38 1.60 11.73
C LYS A 18 -10.82 0.93 10.48
N TRP A 19 -9.56 0.51 10.50
CA TRP A 19 -8.91 -0.13 9.35
C TRP A 19 -9.05 -1.64 9.35
N ARG A 20 -9.37 -2.24 10.51
CA ARG A 20 -9.56 -3.69 10.65
C ARG A 20 -10.72 -4.22 9.82
N SER A 21 -11.71 -3.39 9.50
CA SER A 21 -12.82 -3.75 8.61
C SER A 21 -12.41 -4.05 7.17
N PHE A 22 -11.17 -3.71 6.77
CA PHE A 22 -10.62 -3.99 5.45
C PHE A 22 -9.68 -5.21 5.43
N LEU A 23 -9.47 -5.85 6.58
CA LEU A 23 -8.63 -7.04 6.73
C LEU A 23 -9.48 -8.30 6.57
N GLU A 24 -8.85 -9.35 6.06
CA GLU A 24 -9.45 -10.66 5.85
C GLU A 24 -8.73 -11.69 6.72
N ASN A 25 -9.48 -12.63 7.31
CA ASN A 25 -8.93 -13.75 8.11
C ASN A 25 -7.95 -13.30 9.21
N ASP A 26 -6.70 -13.78 9.13
CA ASP A 26 -5.60 -13.56 10.07
C ASP A 26 -4.65 -12.42 9.64
N GLU A 27 -5.10 -11.56 8.73
CA GLU A 27 -4.28 -10.47 8.22
C GLU A 27 -3.97 -9.39 9.26
N ARG A 28 -2.80 -8.79 9.08
CA ARG A 28 -2.35 -7.59 9.79
C ARG A 28 -1.87 -6.53 8.82
N ILE A 29 -1.98 -5.28 9.24
CA ILE A 29 -1.46 -4.13 8.50
C ILE A 29 0.04 -4.04 8.74
N ILE A 30 0.80 -4.06 7.66
CA ILE A 30 2.26 -3.90 7.67
C ILE A 30 2.63 -2.44 7.44
N PHE A 31 1.93 -1.78 6.53
CA PHE A 31 2.15 -0.36 6.25
C PHE A 31 0.87 0.28 5.73
N GLY A 32 0.64 1.55 6.08
CA GLY A 32 -0.54 2.29 5.69
C GLY A 32 -0.22 3.76 5.43
N GLY A 33 -0.96 4.38 4.52
CA GLY A 33 -0.74 5.77 4.15
C GLY A 33 -1.79 6.32 3.21
N PHE A 34 -1.83 7.64 3.10
CA PHE A 34 -2.58 8.33 2.07
C PHE A 34 -1.73 8.52 0.82
N VAL A 35 -2.29 8.15 -0.33
CA VAL A 35 -1.61 8.22 -1.63
C VAL A 35 -2.52 8.85 -2.67
N TRP A 36 -1.91 9.48 -3.67
CA TRP A 36 -2.56 9.85 -4.91
C TRP A 36 -2.36 8.74 -5.93
N LYS A 37 -3.45 8.06 -6.28
CA LYS A 37 -3.45 6.99 -7.29
C LYS A 37 -3.86 7.53 -8.65
N ARG A 38 -3.04 7.33 -9.69
CA ARG A 38 -3.41 7.71 -11.07
C ARG A 38 -4.60 6.88 -11.58
N LYS A 39 -5.54 7.55 -12.24
CA LYS A 39 -6.71 7.00 -12.93
C LYS A 39 -6.98 7.82 -14.20
N GLY A 40 -6.45 7.34 -15.33
CA GLY A 40 -6.49 8.06 -16.60
C GLY A 40 -5.64 9.34 -16.54
N LEU A 41 -6.26 10.47 -16.86
CA LEU A 41 -5.62 11.79 -16.84
C LEU A 41 -5.57 12.44 -15.44
N PHE A 42 -6.25 11.86 -14.46
CA PHE A 42 -6.37 12.44 -13.11
C PHE A 42 -5.81 11.50 -12.05
N SER A 43 -5.48 12.06 -10.89
CA SER A 43 -5.20 11.28 -9.68
C SER A 43 -6.39 11.31 -8.73
N LYS A 44 -6.53 10.26 -7.93
CA LYS A 44 -7.54 10.17 -6.87
C LYS A 44 -6.86 9.95 -5.54
N HIS A 45 -7.26 10.72 -4.54
CA HIS A 45 -6.80 10.56 -3.16
C HIS A 45 -7.34 9.25 -2.58
N ARG A 46 -6.47 8.41 -2.02
CA ARG A 46 -6.81 7.09 -1.50
C ARG A 46 -6.08 6.85 -0.19
N TRP A 47 -6.73 6.20 0.76
CA TRP A 47 -5.97 5.42 1.72
C TRP A 47 -5.49 4.14 1.04
N MET A 48 -4.33 3.65 1.45
CA MET A 48 -3.77 2.39 0.99
C MET A 48 -3.19 1.62 2.18
N LEU A 49 -3.37 0.30 2.17
CA LEU A 49 -2.89 -0.62 3.18
C LEU A 49 -2.11 -1.75 2.49
N LEU A 50 -0.88 -1.98 2.95
CA LEU A 50 -0.15 -3.22 2.73
C LEU A 50 -0.47 -4.17 3.87
N VAL A 51 -1.03 -5.32 3.54
CA VAL A 51 -1.48 -6.33 4.50
C VAL A 51 -0.86 -7.68 4.17
N GLU A 52 -0.66 -8.49 5.21
CA GLU A 52 -0.23 -9.88 5.07
C GLU A 52 -0.91 -10.74 6.16
N GLY A 53 -1.12 -12.02 5.87
CA GLY A 53 -1.56 -13.03 6.83
C GLY A 53 -0.57 -14.21 6.87
N GLY A 54 -0.73 -15.10 7.85
CA GLY A 54 0.03 -16.34 7.90
C GLY A 54 -0.49 -17.38 6.89
N SER A 55 -1.79 -17.34 6.59
CA SER A 55 -2.47 -18.30 5.71
C SER A 55 -2.89 -17.74 4.34
N THR A 56 -2.64 -16.46 4.08
CA THR A 56 -3.09 -15.76 2.86
C THR A 56 -1.94 -15.10 2.11
N SER A 57 -2.12 -14.90 0.79
CA SER A 57 -1.22 -14.05 0.01
C SER A 57 -1.27 -12.61 0.52
N PRO A 58 -0.15 -11.88 0.54
CA PRO A 58 -0.16 -10.45 0.86
C PRO A 58 -0.98 -9.64 -0.14
N ARG A 59 -1.50 -8.50 0.28
CA ARG A 59 -2.34 -7.64 -0.56
C ARG A 59 -2.03 -6.17 -0.38
N LEU A 60 -2.29 -5.41 -1.44
CA LEU A 60 -2.30 -3.95 -1.45
C LEU A 60 -3.71 -3.46 -1.72
N VAL A 61 -4.40 -3.06 -0.66
CA VAL A 61 -5.79 -2.62 -0.68
C VAL A 61 -5.86 -1.11 -0.64
N TYR A 62 -6.73 -0.51 -1.45
CA TYR A 62 -6.93 0.94 -1.43
C TYR A 62 -8.40 1.32 -1.47
N GLY A 63 -8.72 2.47 -0.87
CA GLY A 63 -10.08 2.98 -0.83
C GLY A 63 -10.15 4.48 -0.65
N ASP A 64 -11.39 4.95 -0.54
CA ASP A 64 -11.70 6.37 -0.52
C ASP A 64 -11.72 6.90 0.92
N PRO A 65 -10.94 7.94 1.23
CA PRO A 65 -10.76 8.43 2.60
C PRO A 65 -11.93 9.24 3.14
N GLU A 66 -12.80 9.76 2.28
CA GLU A 66 -13.99 10.50 2.71
C GLU A 66 -15.14 9.53 3.02
N THR A 67 -15.35 8.57 2.13
CA THR A 67 -16.45 7.60 2.25
C THR A 67 -16.09 6.35 3.04
N MET A 68 -14.82 6.17 3.39
CA MET A 68 -14.27 4.96 4.01
C MET A 68 -14.65 3.67 3.25
N ALA A 69 -14.77 3.76 1.93
CA ALA A 69 -15.17 2.65 1.07
C ALA A 69 -13.98 2.09 0.29
N LYS A 70 -13.77 0.76 0.38
CA LYS A 70 -12.80 0.02 -0.45
C LYS A 70 -13.09 0.26 -1.93
N LYS A 71 -12.07 0.65 -2.71
CA LYS A 71 -12.20 0.93 -4.16
C LYS A 71 -11.51 -0.12 -5.03
N GLY A 72 -10.62 -0.91 -4.46
CA GLY A 72 -10.01 -2.04 -5.14
C GLY A 72 -8.69 -2.47 -4.51
N GLU A 73 -8.01 -3.34 -5.23
CA GLU A 73 -6.74 -3.94 -4.83
C GLU A 73 -5.80 -4.01 -6.03
N VAL A 74 -4.50 -4.03 -5.76
CA VAL A 74 -3.52 -4.46 -6.76
C VAL A 74 -3.54 -5.99 -6.82
N PRO A 75 -3.75 -6.61 -7.99
CA PRO A 75 -3.71 -8.06 -8.12
C PRO A 75 -2.35 -8.60 -7.67
N TRP A 76 -2.37 -9.44 -6.64
CA TRP A 76 -1.21 -10.08 -6.02
C TRP A 76 -1.63 -11.50 -5.63
N SER A 77 -0.86 -12.51 -6.03
CA SER A 77 -0.98 -13.88 -5.53
C SER A 77 0.39 -14.50 -5.23
N ASP A 78 0.40 -15.72 -4.70
CA ASP A 78 1.61 -16.52 -4.50
C ASP A 78 2.25 -16.94 -5.83
N GLN A 79 1.44 -17.19 -6.85
CA GLN A 79 1.90 -17.58 -8.18
C GLN A 79 2.35 -16.38 -9.02
N ASP A 80 1.74 -15.20 -8.81
CA ASP A 80 2.02 -13.97 -9.54
C ASP A 80 2.29 -12.81 -8.56
N PRO A 81 3.46 -12.79 -7.90
CA PRO A 81 3.81 -11.71 -6.99
C PRO A 81 3.98 -10.38 -7.74
N VAL A 82 3.60 -9.29 -7.08
CA VAL A 82 3.81 -7.95 -7.64
C VAL A 82 5.29 -7.59 -7.70
N ARG A 83 5.62 -6.57 -8.50
CA ARG A 83 6.89 -5.85 -8.42
C ARG A 83 6.65 -4.42 -7.95
N VAL A 84 7.58 -3.87 -7.19
CA VAL A 84 7.57 -2.46 -6.80
C VAL A 84 8.74 -1.74 -7.46
N GLU A 85 8.48 -0.54 -7.98
CA GLU A 85 9.47 0.29 -8.65
C GLU A 85 9.51 1.65 -7.97
N PHE A 86 10.68 2.01 -7.45
CA PHE A 86 10.95 3.39 -7.04
C PHE A 86 11.10 4.26 -8.29
N VAL A 87 10.34 5.36 -8.37
CA VAL A 87 10.45 6.32 -9.48
C VAL A 87 11.25 7.53 -9.04
N ASP A 88 10.82 8.17 -7.96
CA ASP A 88 11.53 9.27 -7.27
C ASP A 88 11.05 9.34 -5.81
N ASP A 89 11.48 10.34 -5.05
CA ASP A 89 11.16 10.49 -3.61
C ASP A 89 9.66 10.53 -3.28
N LEU A 90 8.80 10.89 -4.23
CA LEU A 90 7.34 10.97 -4.04
C LEU A 90 6.59 9.89 -4.83
N TYR A 91 7.13 9.42 -5.95
CA TYR A 91 6.45 8.51 -6.86
C TYR A 91 6.99 7.08 -6.81
N PHE A 92 6.07 6.11 -6.84
CA PHE A 92 6.39 4.69 -7.01
C PHE A 92 5.33 4.00 -7.86
N ASN A 93 5.72 2.88 -8.48
CA ASN A 93 4.81 2.00 -9.17
C ASN A 93 4.69 0.66 -8.48
N VAL A 94 3.52 0.07 -8.55
CA VAL A 94 3.31 -1.36 -8.25
C VAL A 94 2.82 -2.04 -9.52
N VAL A 95 3.57 -3.03 -9.98
CA VAL A 95 3.32 -3.76 -11.24
C VAL A 95 2.74 -5.13 -10.89
N ALA A 96 1.49 -5.34 -11.27
CA ALA A 96 0.80 -6.62 -11.13
C ALA A 96 1.04 -7.46 -12.38
N GLN A 97 1.86 -8.52 -12.25
CA GLN A 97 2.31 -9.33 -13.38
C GLN A 97 1.16 -10.04 -14.09
N SER A 98 0.27 -10.69 -13.32
CA SER A 98 -0.90 -11.42 -13.83
C SER A 98 -1.82 -10.57 -14.71
N SER A 99 -1.97 -9.28 -14.39
CA SER A 99 -2.84 -8.37 -15.13
C SER A 99 -2.12 -7.47 -16.14
N ARG A 100 -0.78 -7.50 -16.17
CA ARG A 100 0.09 -6.58 -16.93
C ARG A 100 -0.25 -5.10 -16.68
N ARG A 101 -0.71 -4.76 -15.47
CA ARG A 101 -1.07 -3.40 -15.09
C ARG A 101 -0.01 -2.79 -14.18
N SER A 102 0.37 -1.56 -14.49
CA SER A 102 1.15 -0.70 -13.60
C SER A 102 0.24 0.26 -12.85
N TYR A 103 0.38 0.30 -11.53
CA TYR A 103 -0.36 1.15 -10.62
C TYR A 103 0.57 2.27 -10.16
N HIS A 104 0.30 3.50 -10.60
CA HIS A 104 1.13 4.66 -10.31
C HIS A 104 0.61 5.38 -9.08
N PHE A 105 1.48 5.56 -8.09
CA PHE A 105 1.18 6.20 -6.83
C PHE A 105 2.14 7.37 -6.57
N LYS A 106 1.63 8.34 -5.80
CA LYS A 106 2.39 9.43 -5.23
C LYS A 106 2.05 9.55 -3.75
N ASP A 107 3.06 9.63 -2.88
CA ASP A 107 2.88 9.88 -1.45
C ASP A 107 3.62 11.17 -1.07
N GLU A 108 2.86 12.20 -0.71
CA GLU A 108 3.38 13.52 -0.34
C GLU A 108 3.65 13.65 1.18
N GLN A 109 3.26 12.66 1.98
CA GLN A 109 3.37 12.70 3.44
C GLN A 109 4.56 11.89 3.95
N GLN A 110 4.74 10.69 3.40
CA GLN A 110 5.76 9.73 3.83
C GLN A 110 6.82 9.47 2.76
N GLY A 111 6.55 9.88 1.52
CA GLY A 111 7.39 9.58 0.36
C GLY A 111 7.21 8.15 -0.15
N SER A 112 7.87 7.87 -1.27
CA SER A 112 7.77 6.58 -1.98
C SER A 112 8.62 5.47 -1.36
N ARG A 113 9.78 5.84 -0.77
CA ARG A 113 10.78 4.88 -0.29
C ARG A 113 10.23 3.90 0.75
N PRO A 114 9.46 4.34 1.77
CA PRO A 114 8.85 3.41 2.72
C PRO A 114 7.93 2.38 2.06
N TRP A 115 7.16 2.77 1.05
CA TRP A 115 6.30 1.83 0.31
C TRP A 115 7.12 0.75 -0.40
N CYS A 116 8.19 1.15 -1.10
CA CYS A 116 9.08 0.21 -1.77
C CYS A 116 9.72 -0.78 -0.79
N ASP A 117 10.28 -0.27 0.31
CA ASP A 117 10.98 -1.08 1.30
C ASP A 117 10.03 -2.09 1.98
N HIS A 118 8.84 -1.67 2.40
CA HIS A 118 7.87 -2.57 3.05
C HIS A 118 7.30 -3.62 2.08
N VAL A 119 6.98 -3.24 0.84
CA VAL A 119 6.51 -4.20 -0.17
C VAL A 119 7.59 -5.24 -0.47
N GLN A 120 8.85 -4.81 -0.58
CA GLN A 120 9.97 -5.72 -0.83
C GLN A 120 10.22 -6.68 0.33
N GLU A 121 10.09 -6.23 1.57
CA GLU A 121 10.20 -7.10 2.75
C GLU A 121 9.03 -8.09 2.85
N VAL A 122 7.82 -7.69 2.48
CA VAL A 122 6.66 -8.60 2.37
C VAL A 122 6.90 -9.66 1.29
N LEU A 123 7.41 -9.28 0.12
CA LEU A 123 7.76 -10.22 -0.96
C LEU A 123 8.83 -11.23 -0.50
N ARG A 124 9.84 -10.78 0.25
CA ARG A 124 10.87 -11.66 0.82
C ARG A 124 10.26 -12.70 1.77
N ARG A 125 9.34 -12.28 2.64
CA ARG A 125 8.62 -13.18 3.56
C ARG A 125 7.69 -14.14 2.84
N GLN A 126 7.00 -13.68 1.79
CA GLN A 126 6.17 -14.53 0.94
C GLN A 126 7.00 -15.64 0.29
N SER A 127 8.15 -15.30 -0.32
CA SER A 127 9.06 -16.29 -0.91
C SER A 127 9.52 -17.32 0.12
N ALA A 128 9.97 -16.86 1.30
CA ALA A 128 10.44 -17.76 2.36
C ALA A 128 9.34 -18.70 2.90
N ARG A 129 8.08 -18.26 2.91
CA ARG A 129 6.94 -19.12 3.28
C ARG A 129 6.71 -20.22 2.24
N LEU A 130 6.70 -19.86 0.95
CA LEU A 130 6.47 -20.81 -0.15
C LEU A 130 7.60 -21.86 -0.24
N ASP A 131 8.84 -21.48 0.07
CA ASP A 131 9.97 -22.39 0.13
C ASP A 131 9.87 -23.42 1.28
N GLN A 132 9.10 -23.14 2.34
CA GLN A 132 8.86 -24.07 3.45
C GLN A 132 7.70 -25.06 3.17
N GLU A 133 6.83 -24.72 2.23
CA GLU A 133 5.66 -25.51 1.85
C GLU A 133 5.95 -26.47 0.66
N THR A 134 7.13 -26.34 0.04
CA THR A 134 7.61 -27.15 -1.09
C THR A 134 8.56 -28.25 -0.63
#